data_AF-A0A2H0G3J9-F1
#
_entry.id   AF-A0A2H0G3J9-F1
#
_cell.length_a   1.000
_cell.length_b   1.000
_cell.length_c   1.000
_cell.angle_alpha   90.00
_cell.angle_beta   90.00
_cell.angle_gamma   90.00
#
_symmetry.space_group_name_H-M   'P 1'
#
loop_
_entity.id
_entity.type
_entity.pdbx_description
1 polymer ?
#
loop_
_entity_poly.entity_id
_entity_poly.type
_entity_poly.pdbx_seq_one_letter_code
_entity_poly.pdbx_strand_id
1 'polypeptide(L)'
;MNTPSVGNGMVNMPRDEFEELLEHAAERGARHALSDVGLDGPEAARDIQELRGLLDAFNEAKRTAGLTIVKMLVTGLVMALLAGAFLKLKLFGGGQ
;
A
#
# COMPACT_ATOMS: atom_id res chain seq x y z
N MET A 1 -8.44 -45.89 14.55
CA MET A 1 -7.02 -45.55 14.37
C MET A 1 -6.32 -46.80 13.88
N ASN A 2 -6.01 -46.86 12.58
CA ASN A 2 -5.09 -47.88 12.08
C ASN A 2 -3.69 -47.39 12.43
N THR A 3 -2.87 -48.23 13.06
CA THR A 3 -1.51 -47.82 13.40
C THR A 3 -0.67 -47.72 12.13
N PRO A 4 0.00 -46.59 11.87
CA PRO A 4 0.88 -46.45 10.73
C PRO A 4 1.99 -47.50 10.82
N SER A 5 2.18 -48.26 9.74
CA SER A 5 3.21 -49.29 9.66
C SER A 5 4.41 -48.75 8.89
N VAL A 6 5.62 -49.03 9.37
CA VAL A 6 6.86 -48.59 8.72
C VAL A 6 7.50 -49.79 8.05
N GLY A 7 7.62 -49.76 6.72
CA GLY A 7 8.21 -50.83 5.91
C GLY A 7 9.08 -50.24 4.81
N ASN A 8 10.29 -50.78 4.62
CA ASN A 8 11.28 -50.24 3.66
C ASN A 8 11.59 -48.74 3.82
N GLY A 9 11.52 -48.21 5.05
CA GLY A 9 11.72 -46.78 5.30
C GLY A 9 10.54 -45.88 4.87
N MET A 10 9.44 -46.48 4.38
CA MET A 10 8.22 -45.78 3.99
C MET A 10 7.17 -45.91 5.10
N VAL A 11 6.44 -44.83 5.35
CA VAL A 11 5.28 -44.84 6.25
C VAL A 11 4.04 -45.22 5.45
N ASN A 12 3.35 -46.29 5.86
CA ASN A 12 2.15 -46.78 5.22
C ASN A 12 0.95 -46.55 6.15
N MET A 13 -0.03 -45.80 5.66
CA MET A 13 -1.23 -45.40 6.39
C MET A 13 -2.43 -45.32 5.44
N PRO A 14 -3.67 -45.39 5.96
CA PRO A 14 -4.88 -45.17 5.16
C PRO A 14 -4.86 -43.80 4.47
N ARG A 15 -5.52 -43.72 3.30
CA ARG A 15 -5.62 -42.49 2.49
C ARG A 15 -6.15 -41.32 3.30
N ASP A 16 -7.20 -41.55 4.08
CA ASP A 16 -7.87 -40.49 4.84
C ASP A 16 -6.95 -39.93 5.95
N GLU A 17 -6.21 -40.80 6.64
CA GLU A 17 -5.21 -40.39 7.65
C GLU A 17 -4.04 -39.61 7.00
N PHE A 18 -3.65 -39.96 5.77
CA PHE A 18 -2.64 -39.22 5.02
C PHE A 18 -3.12 -37.83 4.58
N GLU A 19 -4.37 -37.71 4.12
CA GLU A 19 -4.96 -36.41 3.77
C GLU A 19 -5.05 -35.49 4.99
N GLU A 20 -5.47 -36.00 6.15
CA GLU A 20 -5.51 -35.25 7.40
C GLU A 20 -4.11 -34.79 7.84
N LEU A 21 -3.09 -35.64 7.71
CA LEU A 21 -1.70 -35.28 7.98
C LEU A 21 -1.23 -34.12 7.07
N LEU A 22 -1.54 -34.19 5.78
CA LEU A 22 -1.19 -33.14 4.81
C LEU A 22 -1.90 -31.83 5.12
N GLU A 23 -3.18 -31.88 5.48
CA GLU A 23 -3.96 -30.69 5.84
C GLU A 23 -3.37 -30.01 7.07
N HIS A 24 -3.05 -30.76 8.12
CA HIS A 24 -2.39 -30.21 9.30
C HIS A 24 -0.97 -29.69 9.04
N ALA A 25 -0.21 -30.33 8.15
CA ALA A 25 1.10 -29.82 7.75
C ALA A 25 0.98 -28.49 7.00
N ALA A 26 0.01 -28.40 6.07
CA ALA A 26 -0.27 -27.18 5.32
C ALA A 26 -0.78 -26.05 6.23
N GLU A 27 -1.70 -26.34 7.15
CA GLU A 27 -2.22 -25.39 8.12
C GLU A 27 -1.10 -24.83 9.02
N ARG A 28 -0.25 -25.72 9.57
CA ARG A 28 0.90 -25.30 10.40
C ARG A 28 1.90 -24.48 9.59
N GLY A 29 2.19 -24.87 8.36
CA GLY A 29 3.07 -24.12 7.46
C GLY A 29 2.53 -22.73 7.15
N ALA A 30 1.24 -22.62 6.82
CA ALA A 30 0.57 -21.35 6.56
C ALA A 30 0.57 -20.45 7.81
N ARG A 31 0.23 -21.01 8.98
CA ARG A 31 0.22 -20.26 10.24
C ARG A 31 1.61 -19.76 10.63
N HIS A 32 2.64 -20.57 10.41
CA HIS A 32 4.02 -20.16 10.65
C HIS A 32 4.46 -19.05 9.68
N ALA A 33 4.18 -19.20 8.39
CA ALA A 33 4.48 -18.17 7.39
C ALA A 33 3.76 -16.84 7.68
N LEU A 34 2.50 -16.89 8.13
CA LEU A 34 1.75 -15.71 8.57
C LEU A 34 2.37 -15.09 9.83
N SER A 35 2.79 -15.90 10.80
CA SER A 35 3.47 -15.41 12.01
C SER A 35 4.81 -14.74 11.71
N ASP A 36 5.61 -15.29 10.80
CA ASP A 36 6.90 -14.72 10.38
C ASP A 36 6.75 -13.32 9.75
N VAL A 37 5.60 -13.03 9.13
CA VAL A 37 5.28 -11.70 8.58
C VAL A 37 4.44 -10.84 9.54
N GLY A 38 4.21 -11.29 10.79
CA GLY A 38 3.44 -10.57 11.80
C GLY A 38 1.93 -10.53 11.55
N LEU A 39 1.42 -11.49 10.77
CA LEU A 39 0.01 -11.59 10.35
C LEU A 39 -0.76 -12.74 11.02
N ASP A 40 -0.28 -13.25 12.15
CA ASP A 40 -0.88 -14.32 12.94
C ASP A 40 -1.91 -13.85 13.98
N GLY A 41 -2.01 -12.54 14.21
CA GLY A 41 -2.96 -11.93 15.13
C GLY A 41 -4.34 -11.63 14.51
N PRO A 42 -5.43 -11.63 15.31
CA PRO A 42 -6.77 -11.26 14.85
C PRO A 42 -6.86 -9.81 14.34
N GLU A 43 -5.97 -8.94 14.80
CA GLU A 43 -5.89 -7.54 14.39
C GLU A 43 -5.07 -7.32 13.12
N ALA A 44 -4.27 -8.30 12.67
CA ALA A 44 -3.38 -8.11 11.53
C ALA A 44 -4.12 -7.85 10.20
N ALA A 45 -5.26 -8.53 10.00
CA ALA A 45 -6.13 -8.27 8.87
C ALA A 45 -6.75 -6.86 8.91
N ARG A 46 -6.96 -6.33 10.12
CA ARG A 46 -7.57 -5.02 10.36
C ARG A 46 -6.55 -3.90 10.15
N ASP A 47 -5.35 -4.05 10.71
CA ASP A 47 -4.25 -3.10 10.56
C ASP A 47 -3.85 -2.91 9.09
N ILE A 48 -3.83 -3.99 8.28
CA ILE A 48 -3.57 -3.89 6.83
C ILE A 48 -4.65 -3.07 6.13
N GLN A 49 -5.92 -3.24 6.49
CA GLN A 49 -7.02 -2.48 5.88
C GLN A 49 -6.96 -1.00 6.28
N GLU A 50 -6.64 -0.70 7.53
CA GLU A 50 -6.46 0.67 8.00
C GLU A 50 -5.28 1.36 7.33
N LEU A 51 -4.13 0.68 7.19
CA LEU A 51 -2.97 1.21 6.48
C LEU A 51 -3.28 1.50 5.01
N ARG A 52 -4.06 0.65 4.33
CA ARG A 52 -4.53 0.92 2.97
C ARG A 52 -5.43 2.16 2.92
N GLY A 53 -6.36 2.28 3.87
CA GLY A 53 -7.21 3.47 3.98
C GLY A 53 -6.41 4.76 4.21
N LEU A 54 -5.38 4.71 5.07
CA LEU A 54 -4.49 5.85 5.31
C LEU A 54 -3.64 6.18 4.06
N LEU A 55 -3.17 5.17 3.33
CA LEU A 55 -2.41 5.38 2.10
C LEU A 55 -3.26 6.00 0.99
N ASP A 56 -4.51 5.56 0.87
CA ASP A 56 -5.48 6.11 -0.07
C ASP A 56 -5.78 7.58 0.28
N ALA A 57 -6.03 7.87 1.56
CA ALA A 57 -6.22 9.24 2.04
C ALA A 57 -4.97 10.12 1.81
N PHE A 58 -3.77 9.57 2.00
CA PHE A 58 -2.51 10.29 1.74
C PHE A 58 -2.31 10.57 0.26
N ASN A 59 -2.61 9.61 -0.62
CA ASN A 59 -2.54 9.79 -2.06
C ASN A 59 -3.52 10.87 -2.54
N GLU A 60 -4.73 10.88 -2.00
CA GLU A 60 -5.73 11.91 -2.27
C GLU A 60 -5.28 13.30 -1.81
N ALA A 61 -4.74 13.39 -0.58
CA ALA A 61 -4.18 14.62 -0.04
C ALA A 61 -3.02 15.14 -0.90
N LYS A 62 -2.10 14.26 -1.32
CA LYS A 62 -0.96 14.60 -2.19
C LYS A 62 -1.42 15.14 -3.55
N ARG A 63 -2.46 14.55 -4.14
CA ARG A 63 -3.03 15.01 -5.42
C ARG A 63 -3.62 16.42 -5.28
N THR A 64 -4.35 16.67 -4.21
CA THR A 64 -4.98 17.97 -3.93
C THR A 64 -3.93 19.05 -3.61
N ALA A 65 -2.92 18.71 -2.80
CA ALA A 65 -1.81 19.59 -2.50
C ALA A 65 -1.03 19.96 -3.76
N GLY A 66 -0.72 18.97 -4.62
CA GLY A 66 -0.03 19.19 -5.89
C GLY A 66 -0.79 20.15 -6.81
N LEU A 67 -2.11 19.95 -6.96
CA LEU A 67 -2.95 20.87 -7.75
C LEU A 67 -2.91 22.29 -7.20
N THR A 68 -2.96 22.44 -5.87
CA THR A 68 -2.94 23.75 -5.21
C THR A 68 -1.60 24.45 -5.40
N ILE A 69 -0.49 23.73 -5.25
CA ILE A 69 0.85 24.27 -5.49
C ILE A 69 0.99 24.73 -6.95
N VAL A 70 0.59 23.90 -7.91
CA VAL A 70 0.63 24.26 -9.34
C VAL A 70 -0.23 25.49 -9.61
N LYS A 71 -1.45 25.54 -9.07
CA LYS A 71 -2.35 26.69 -9.19
C LYS A 71 -1.71 27.96 -8.64
N MET A 72 -1.12 27.91 -7.44
CA MET A 72 -0.43 29.05 -6.84
C MET A 72 0.76 29.51 -7.68
N LEU A 73 1.56 28.59 -8.22
CA LEU A 73 2.68 28.91 -9.11
C LEU A 73 2.20 29.62 -10.38
N VAL A 74 1.17 29.09 -11.04
CA VAL A 74 0.60 29.69 -12.25
C VAL A 74 0.03 31.08 -11.93
N THR A 75 -0.75 31.21 -10.86
CA THR A 75 -1.31 32.50 -10.43
C THR A 75 -0.21 33.51 -10.12
N GLY A 76 0.85 33.09 -9.42
CA GLY A 76 2.00 33.93 -9.13
C GLY A 76 2.73 34.40 -10.39
N LEU A 77 2.93 33.49 -11.36
CA LEU A 77 3.55 33.82 -12.64
C LEU A 77 2.72 34.83 -13.43
N VAL A 78 1.40 34.63 -13.52
CA VAL A 78 0.49 35.56 -14.19
C VAL A 78 0.53 36.94 -13.52
N MET A 79 0.48 37.00 -12.19
CA MET A 79 0.59 38.27 -11.45
C MET A 79 1.93 38.97 -11.69
N ALA A 80 3.02 38.23 -11.72
CA ALA A 80 4.35 38.78 -12.02
C ALA A 80 4.42 39.37 -13.43
N LEU A 81 3.83 38.68 -14.42
CA LEU A 81 3.77 39.18 -15.80
C LEU A 81 2.92 40.45 -15.91
N LEU A 82 1.77 40.51 -15.24
CA LEU A 82 0.91 41.70 -15.22
C LEU A 82 1.62 42.89 -14.55
N ALA A 83 2.26 42.67 -13.40
CA ALA A 83 3.04 43.70 -12.72
C ALA A 83 4.21 44.21 -13.59
N GLY A 84 4.94 43.29 -14.23
CA GLY A 84 6.03 43.64 -15.15
C GLY A 84 5.55 44.43 -16.38
N ALA A 85 4.42 44.03 -16.96
CA ALA A 85 3.81 44.76 -18.08
C ALA A 85 3.36 46.17 -17.67
N PHE A 86 2.75 46.32 -16.48
CA PHE A 86 2.33 47.62 -15.96
C PHE A 86 3.53 48.55 -15.72
N LEU A 87 4.61 48.05 -15.11
CA LEU A 87 5.84 48.81 -14.90
C LEU A 87 6.48 49.23 -16.24
N LYS A 88 6.55 48.31 -17.21
CA LYS A 88 7.08 48.62 -18.55
C LYS A 88 6.23 49.67 -19.25
N LEU A 89 4.91 49.55 -19.22
CA LEU A 89 4.01 50.54 -19.83
C LEU A 89 4.10 51.90 -19.15
N LYS A 90 4.22 51.97 -17.82
CA LYS A 90 4.42 53.23 -17.11
C LYS A 90 5.78 53.88 -17.43
N LEU A 91 6.82 53.08 -17.58
CA LEU A 91 8.17 53.54 -17.92
C LEU A 91 8.27 54.03 -19.38
N PHE A 92 7.63 53.34 -20.32
CA PHE A 92 7.65 53.68 -21.75
C PHE A 92 6.54 54.65 -22.19
N GLY A 93 5.45 54.77 -21.43
CA GLY A 93 4.31 55.63 -21.73
C GLY A 93 4.30 56.99 -21.01
N GLY A 94 5.25 57.24 -20.10
CA GLY A 94 5.39 58.52 -19.39
C GLY A 94 6.17 59.60 -20.13
N GLY A 95 6.48 59.40 -21.41
CA GLY A 95 7.16 60.35 -22.28
C GLY A 95 6.23 60.92 -23.35
N GLN A 96 5.19 61.65 -22.94
CA GLN A 96 4.51 62.64 -23.78
C GLN A 96 3.83 63.69 -22.89
#